data_AF-A0A6V7J3Y9-F1
#
_entry.id   AF-A0A6V7J3Y9-F1
#
_cell.length_a   1.000
_cell.length_b   1.000
_cell.length_c   1.000
_cell.angle_alpha   90.00
_cell.angle_beta   90.00
_cell.angle_gamma   90.00
#
_symmetry.space_group_name_H-M   'P 1'
#
loop_
_entity.id
_entity.type
_entity.pdbx_description
1 polymer ?
#
loop_
_entity_poly.entity_id
_entity_poly.type
_entity_poly.pdbx_seq_one_letter_code
_entity_poly.pdbx_strand_id
1 'polypeptide(L)' 'CTQSELDLDTVRTILAEYKIHNADITLRYDATADDLIDVIEGNRVYVPCIYLLNKI' A
#
# COMPACT_ATOMS: atom_id res chain seq x y z
N CYS A 1 -0.34 -8.12 -16.66
CA CYS A 1 0.09 -8.38 -15.27
C CYS A 1 -1.18 -8.54 -14.45
N THR A 2 -1.50 -9.76 -14.03
CA THR A 2 -2.67 -10.02 -13.16
C THR A 2 -2.24 -9.75 -11.73
N GLN A 3 -2.84 -8.75 -11.10
CA GLN A 3 -2.64 -8.45 -9.69
C GLN A 3 -3.43 -9.45 -8.85
N SER A 4 -2.82 -10.03 -7.81
CA SER A 4 -3.43 -11.14 -7.07
C SER A 4 -4.01 -10.68 -5.73
N GLU A 5 -3.43 -9.64 -5.13
CA GLU A 5 -3.77 -9.21 -3.77
C GLU A 5 -4.70 -7.99 -3.72
N LEU A 6 -4.74 -7.22 -4.79
CA LEU A 6 -5.46 -5.95 -4.84
C LEU A 6 -6.49 -6.02 -5.97
N ASP A 7 -7.74 -5.73 -5.61
CA ASP A 7 -8.88 -5.80 -6.49
C ASP A 7 -9.47 -4.40 -6.69
N LEU A 8 -10.21 -4.17 -7.78
CA LEU A 8 -10.72 -2.82 -8.08
C LEU A 8 -11.67 -2.29 -7.00
N ASP A 9 -12.41 -3.18 -6.34
CA ASP A 9 -13.33 -2.81 -5.26
C ASP A 9 -12.59 -2.45 -3.97
N THR A 10 -11.45 -3.10 -3.67
CA THR A 10 -10.64 -2.74 -2.50
C THR A 10 -9.97 -1.38 -2.71
N VAL A 11 -9.40 -1.14 -3.91
CA VAL A 11 -8.83 0.17 -4.26
C VAL A 11 -9.87 1.29 -4.16
N ARG A 12 -11.09 1.07 -4.68
CA ARG A 12 -12.16 2.07 -4.60
C ARG A 12 -12.56 2.38 -3.16
N THR A 13 -12.63 1.36 -2.31
CA THR A 13 -12.99 1.51 -0.90
C THR A 13 -11.93 2.34 -0.17
N ILE A 14 -10.65 2.02 -0.36
CA ILE A 14 -9.52 2.75 0.25
C ILE A 14 -9.55 4.22 -0.18
N LEU A 15 -9.65 4.50 -1.49
CA LEU A 15 -9.69 5.88 -1.99
C LEU A 15 -10.89 6.68 -1.46
N ALA A 16 -12.05 6.04 -1.30
CA ALA A 16 -13.24 6.67 -0.75
C ALA A 16 -13.06 7.08 0.72
N GLU A 17 -12.36 6.27 1.53
CA GLU A 17 -12.02 6.61 2.92
C GLU A 17 -11.09 7.84 3.00
N TYR A 18 -10.14 7.96 2.07
CA TYR A 18 -9.28 9.13 1.95
C TYR A 18 -9.94 10.32 1.22
N LYS A 19 -11.25 10.25 0.93
CA LYS A 19 -12.05 11.29 0.23
C LYS A 19 -11.56 11.61 -1.18
N ILE A 20 -10.93 10.65 -1.86
CA ILE A 20 -10.46 10.78 -3.25
C ILE A 20 -11.52 10.17 -4.17
N HIS A 21 -12.28 11.03 -4.85
CA HIS A 21 -13.38 10.58 -5.73
C HIS A 21 -12.92 10.23 -7.16
N ASN A 22 -11.77 10.73 -7.58
CA ASN A 22 -11.20 10.45 -8.89
C ASN A 22 -9.67 10.41 -8.79
N ALA A 23 -9.08 9.29 -9.20
CA ALA A 23 -7.63 9.09 -9.28
C ALA A 23 -7.32 8.10 -10.39
N ASP A 24 -6.17 8.27 -11.03
CA ASP A 24 -5.60 7.30 -11.96
C ASP A 24 -4.44 6.59 -11.26
N ILE A 25 -4.52 5.27 -11.15
CA ILE A 25 -3.56 4.44 -10.41
C ILE A 25 -2.94 3.44 -11.37
N THR A 26 -1.63 3.56 -11.57
CA THR A 26 -0.84 2.61 -12.35
C THR A 26 0.06 1.79 -11.45
N LEU A 27 -0.18 0.49 -11.41
CA LEU A 27 0.60 -0.47 -10.63
C LEU A 27 1.69 -1.08 -11.51
N ARG A 28 2.93 -0.97 -11.08
CA ARG A 28 4.10 -1.50 -11.80
C ARG A 28 4.54 -2.88 -11.30
N TYR A 29 3.98 -3.32 -10.18
CA TYR A 29 4.24 -4.60 -9.53
C TYR A 29 2.97 -5.05 -8.78
N ASP A 30 2.99 -6.26 -8.24
CA ASP A 30 1.92 -6.77 -7.37
C ASP A 30 2.02 -6.06 -6.01
N ALA A 31 1.34 -4.92 -5.88
CA ALA A 31 1.33 -4.13 -4.65
C ALA A 31 0.23 -4.64 -3.71
N THR A 32 0.47 -4.51 -2.41
CA THR A 32 -0.50 -4.79 -1.35
C THR A 32 -1.39 -3.57 -1.09
N ALA A 33 -2.50 -3.77 -0.37
CA ALA A 33 -3.34 -2.66 0.09
C ALA A 33 -2.58 -1.68 1.00
N ASP A 34 -1.67 -2.20 1.83
CA ASP A 34 -0.82 -1.39 2.71
C ASP A 34 0.14 -0.52 1.91
N ASP A 35 0.77 -1.05 0.85
CA ASP A 35 1.64 -0.25 -0.03
C ASP A 35 0.88 0.92 -0.67
N LEU A 36 -0.39 0.71 -1.04
CA LEU A 36 -1.23 1.75 -1.63
C LEU A 36 -1.57 2.83 -0.59
N ILE A 37 -1.85 2.43 0.65
CA ILE A 37 -2.08 3.35 1.79
C ILE A 37 -0.82 4.16 2.08
N ASP A 38 0.35 3.53 2.06
CA ASP A 38 1.62 4.19 2.37
C ASP A 38 1.96 5.31 1.37
N VAL A 39 1.63 5.09 0.09
CA VAL A 39 1.76 6.10 -0.96
C VAL A 39 0.75 7.24 -0.79
N ILE A 40 -0.48 6.95 -0.35
CA ILE A 40 -1.51 7.97 -0.11
C ILE A 40 -1.16 8.85 1.09
N GLU A 41 -0.63 8.26 2.17
CA GLU A 41 -0.26 9.00 3.39
C GLU A 41 0.97 9.88 3.19
N GLY A 42 1.91 9.49 2.33
CA GLY A 42 3.07 10.30 1.89
C GLY A 42 4.08 10.71 2.96
N ASN A 43 3.77 10.49 4.24
CA ASN A 43 4.58 10.86 5.42
C ASN A 43 5.20 9.63 6.12
N ARG A 44 5.01 8.42 5.59
CA ARG A 44 5.64 7.21 6.15
C ARG A 44 7.11 7.15 5.75
N VAL A 45 7.99 7.22 6.75
CA VAL A 45 9.43 7.00 6.60
C VAL A 45 9.73 5.56 7.01
N TYR A 46 10.04 4.71 6.04
CA TYR A 46 10.51 3.35 6.34
C TYR A 46 11.92 3.42 6.90
N VAL A 47 12.04 3.14 8.20
CA VAL A 47 13.31 3.09 8.89
C VAL A 47 13.85 1.65 8.81
N PRO A 48 15.12 1.45 8.39
CA PRO A 48 15.71 0.13 8.40
C PRO A 48 15.83 -0.38 9.85
N CYS A 49 15.17 -1.50 10.13
CA CYS A 49 15.22 -2.16 11.44
C CYS A 49 16.27 -3.27 11.44
N ILE A 50 17.16 -3.26 12.44
CA ILE A 50 18.10 -4.37 12.69
C ILE A 50 17.44 -5.32 13.70
N TYR A 51 17.06 -6.51 13.26
CA TYR A 51 16.50 -7.54 14.14
C TYR A 51 17.63 -8.26 14.87
N LEU A 52 17.82 -7.93 16.16
CA LEU A 52 18.82 -8.57 17.01
C LEU A 52 18.16 -9.65 17.88
N LEU A 53 18.28 -10.90 17.45
CA LEU A 53 17.80 -12.07 18.19
C LEU A 53 18.83 -12.43 19.26
N ASN A 54 18.57 -12.05 20.52
CA ASN A 54 19.44 -12.38 21.65
C ASN A 54 18.91 -13.62 22.40
N LYS A 55 19.79 -14.59 22.64
CA LYS A 55 19.54 -15.93 23.22
C LYS A 55 18.60 -16.84 22.42
N ILE A 56 19.13 -17.37 21.31
CA ILE A 56 18.76 -18.72 20.85
C ILE A 56 19.27 -19.78 21.83
#